data_AF-E5Y698-F1
#
_entry.id   AF-E5Y698-F1
#
_cell.length_a   1.000
_cell.length_b   1.000
_cell.length_c   1.000
_cell.angle_alpha   90.00
_cell.angle_beta   90.00
_cell.angle_gamma   90.00
#
_symmetry.space_group_name_H-M   'P 1'
#
loop_
_entity.id
_entity.type
_entity.pdbx_description
1 polymer ?
#
loop_
_entity_poly.entity_id
_entity_poly.type
_entity_poly.pdbx_seq_one_letter_code
_entity_poly.pdbx_strand_id
1 'polypeptide(L)'
;MPSIVLDREEEMESQTESVVASVRQDGASAEKGLAASDEPTSPVGKKWFLFGFGVLYMLFLLDFAARLGITAVFPAMQKDLGLSDSQVGVAGSAVLLGMTVFVLPFSFLADKGSKKHAVNLMSAVWGVGCTLCGLVSHLFLIVLGRFMVGIGNASYAPVSVSMLTSWTRRSRWGSVIGAYNSALPAF
;
A
#
# COMPACT_ATOMS: atom_id res chain seq x y z
N MET A 1 -54.03 20.99 48.16
CA MET A 1 -53.16 19.83 47.90
C MET A 1 -53.06 19.35 46.42
N PRO A 2 -53.64 19.98 45.38
CA PRO A 2 -53.37 19.58 43.98
C PRO A 2 -52.17 20.27 43.31
N SER A 3 -51.67 21.40 43.83
CA SER A 3 -50.62 22.20 43.16
C SER A 3 -49.21 21.59 43.18
N ILE A 4 -48.84 20.86 44.25
CA ILE A 4 -47.51 20.25 44.42
C ILE A 4 -47.29 19.05 43.48
N VAL A 5 -48.37 18.36 43.10
CA VAL A 5 -48.29 17.20 42.22
C VAL A 5 -48.06 17.65 40.78
N LEU A 6 -48.74 18.71 40.34
CA LEU A 6 -48.57 19.28 39.00
C LEU A 6 -47.16 19.86 38.78
N ASP A 7 -46.61 20.55 39.79
CA ASP A 7 -45.26 21.12 39.75
C ASP A 7 -44.17 20.03 39.57
N ARG A 8 -44.39 18.85 40.21
CA ARG A 8 -43.49 17.70 40.09
C ARG A 8 -43.63 16.97 38.75
N GLU A 9 -44.81 16.97 38.15
CA GLU A 9 -45.01 16.41 36.81
C GLU A 9 -44.37 17.29 35.73
N GLU A 10 -44.50 18.62 35.82
CA GLU A 10 -43.83 19.57 34.93
C GLU A 10 -42.29 19.48 35.06
N GLU A 11 -41.77 19.36 36.29
CA GLU A 11 -40.33 19.21 36.52
C GLU A 11 -39.78 17.88 35.96
N MET A 12 -40.57 16.80 36.06
CA MET A 12 -40.23 15.48 35.51
C MET A 12 -40.30 15.45 33.98
N GLU A 13 -41.29 16.12 33.36
CA GLU A 13 -41.36 16.28 31.90
C GLU A 13 -40.19 17.11 31.38
N SER A 14 -39.85 18.22 32.06
CA SER A 14 -38.69 19.06 31.70
C SER A 14 -37.37 18.29 31.79
N GLN A 15 -37.17 17.51 32.86
CA GLN A 15 -36.01 16.62 32.97
C GLN A 15 -35.99 15.58 31.86
N THR A 16 -37.13 14.96 31.55
CA THR A 16 -37.24 13.94 30.49
C THR A 16 -36.92 14.54 29.13
N GLU A 17 -37.44 15.72 28.79
CA GLU A 17 -37.12 16.43 27.54
C GLU A 17 -35.63 16.80 27.46
N SER A 18 -35.02 17.26 28.56
CA SER A 18 -33.60 17.60 28.61
C SER A 18 -32.69 16.38 28.37
N VAL A 19 -33.07 15.21 28.92
CA VAL A 19 -32.36 13.94 28.74
C VAL A 19 -32.55 13.40 27.32
N VAL A 20 -33.76 13.52 26.76
CA VAL A 20 -34.02 13.13 25.36
C VAL A 20 -33.25 14.03 24.39
N ALA A 21 -33.15 15.33 24.67
CA ALA A 21 -32.39 16.27 23.86
C ALA A 21 -30.88 15.98 23.89
N SER A 22 -30.31 15.67 25.07
CA SER A 22 -28.88 15.34 25.20
C SER A 22 -28.52 14.03 24.49
N VAL A 23 -29.33 12.98 24.64
CA VAL A 23 -29.14 11.70 23.93
C VAL A 23 -29.21 11.88 22.41
N ARG A 24 -30.14 12.71 21.93
CA ARG A 24 -30.26 13.00 20.50
C ARG A 24 -29.05 13.79 19.97
N GLN A 25 -28.52 14.71 20.77
CA GLN A 25 -27.34 15.50 20.43
C GLN A 25 -26.06 14.65 20.42
N ASP A 26 -25.91 13.75 21.39
CA ASP A 26 -24.80 12.80 21.46
C ASP A 26 -24.83 11.81 20.28
N GLY A 27 -26.00 11.28 19.95
CA GLY A 27 -26.20 10.42 18.78
C GLY A 27 -25.83 11.12 17.46
N ALA A 28 -26.29 12.37 17.28
CA ALA A 28 -25.95 13.15 16.10
C ALA A 28 -24.45 13.47 16.01
N SER A 29 -23.79 13.72 17.14
CA SER A 29 -22.35 13.96 17.21
C SER A 29 -21.56 12.68 16.85
N ALA A 30 -22.01 11.53 17.34
CA ALA A 30 -21.42 10.23 17.04
C ALA A 30 -21.56 9.84 15.56
N GLU A 31 -22.75 10.02 14.97
CA GLU A 31 -22.96 9.81 13.52
C GLU A 31 -22.08 10.73 12.68
N LYS A 32 -21.97 12.01 13.05
CA LYS A 32 -21.13 12.97 12.35
C LYS A 32 -19.65 12.61 12.46
N GLY A 33 -19.20 12.11 13.61
CA GLY A 33 -17.84 11.61 13.82
C GLY A 33 -17.55 10.35 12.98
N LEU A 34 -18.50 9.42 12.90
CA LEU A 34 -18.39 8.22 12.07
C LEU A 34 -18.31 8.59 10.58
N ALA A 35 -19.20 9.47 10.12
CA ALA A 35 -19.22 9.94 8.73
C ALA A 35 -17.92 10.68 8.36
N ALA A 36 -17.42 11.55 9.24
CA ALA A 36 -16.15 12.25 9.02
C ALA A 36 -14.95 11.28 8.95
N SER A 37 -15.01 10.15 9.65
CA SER A 37 -13.95 9.13 9.63
C SER A 37 -13.99 8.21 8.40
N ASP A 38 -15.11 8.12 7.69
CA ASP A 38 -15.24 7.29 6.48
C ASP A 38 -14.81 8.04 5.21
N GLU A 39 -14.84 9.37 5.21
CA GLU A 39 -14.43 10.16 4.05
C GLU A 39 -12.92 10.03 3.76
N PRO A 40 -12.53 9.99 2.47
CA PRO A 40 -11.13 9.83 2.09
C PRO A 40 -10.32 11.06 2.49
N THR A 41 -9.09 10.83 2.96
CA THR A 41 -8.19 11.91 3.39
C THR A 41 -7.72 12.80 2.23
N SER A 42 -7.66 12.24 1.02
CA SER A 42 -7.31 12.95 -0.21
C SER A 42 -8.20 12.49 -1.37
N PRO A 43 -9.41 13.02 -1.51
CA PRO A 43 -10.32 12.62 -2.56
C PRO A 43 -9.72 12.93 -3.94
N VAL A 44 -9.81 11.95 -4.84
CA VAL A 44 -9.39 12.08 -6.24
C VAL A 44 -10.56 11.74 -7.15
N GLY A 45 -10.62 12.36 -8.33
CA GLY A 45 -11.65 12.06 -9.32
C GLY A 45 -11.57 10.60 -9.77
N LYS A 46 -12.72 9.98 -10.10
CA LYS A 46 -12.82 8.57 -10.49
C LYS A 46 -11.81 8.15 -11.58
N LYS A 47 -11.62 8.99 -12.60
CA LYS A 47 -10.66 8.72 -13.71
C LYS A 47 -9.21 8.64 -13.20
N TRP A 48 -8.82 9.55 -12.32
CA TRP A 48 -7.49 9.60 -11.72
C TRP A 48 -7.26 8.46 -10.73
N PHE A 49 -8.28 8.08 -9.97
CA PHE A 49 -8.25 6.90 -9.12
C PHE A 49 -8.00 5.63 -9.95
N LEU A 50 -8.79 5.41 -10.99
CA LEU A 50 -8.65 4.22 -11.86
C LEU A 50 -7.28 4.18 -12.54
N PHE A 51 -6.79 5.33 -13.03
CA PHE A 51 -5.45 5.43 -13.58
C PHE A 51 -4.37 5.10 -12.55
N GLY A 52 -4.41 5.74 -11.38
CA GLY A 52 -3.45 5.49 -10.30
C GLY A 52 -3.48 4.05 -9.81
N PHE A 53 -4.66 3.49 -9.57
CA PHE A 53 -4.83 2.09 -9.22
C PHE A 53 -4.26 1.16 -10.29
N GLY A 54 -4.60 1.39 -11.57
CA GLY A 54 -4.11 0.58 -12.69
C GLY A 54 -2.60 0.61 -12.84
N VAL A 55 -1.97 1.78 -12.68
CA VAL A 55 -0.51 1.93 -12.68
C VAL A 55 0.10 1.16 -11.51
N LEU A 56 -0.43 1.36 -10.29
CA LEU A 56 0.12 0.69 -9.11
C LEU A 56 0.00 -0.84 -9.21
N TYR A 57 -1.15 -1.31 -9.69
CA TYR A 57 -1.45 -2.72 -9.94
C TYR A 57 -0.51 -3.32 -11.01
N MET A 58 -0.37 -2.66 -12.16
CA MET A 58 0.48 -3.15 -13.25
C MET A 58 1.94 -3.20 -12.85
N LEU A 59 2.43 -2.18 -12.15
CA LEU A 59 3.79 -2.18 -11.61
C LEU A 59 4.01 -3.37 -10.66
N PHE A 60 3.05 -3.65 -9.77
CA PHE A 60 3.18 -4.77 -8.83
C PHE A 60 3.15 -6.13 -9.55
N LEU A 61 2.27 -6.27 -10.54
CA LEU A 61 2.17 -7.47 -11.39
C LEU A 61 3.45 -7.71 -12.20
N LEU A 62 3.95 -6.67 -12.87
CA LEU A 62 5.15 -6.74 -13.71
C LEU A 62 6.39 -7.07 -12.88
N ASP A 63 6.49 -6.47 -11.71
CA ASP A 63 7.57 -6.72 -10.77
C ASP A 63 7.60 -8.18 -10.28
N PHE A 64 6.43 -8.72 -9.96
CA PHE A 64 6.29 -10.14 -9.64
C PHE A 64 6.67 -11.03 -10.82
N ALA A 65 6.15 -10.75 -12.02
CA ALA A 65 6.46 -11.51 -13.23
C ALA A 65 7.97 -11.48 -13.57
N ALA A 66 8.62 -10.33 -13.42
CA ALA A 66 10.06 -10.19 -13.67
C ALA A 66 10.90 -11.05 -12.71
N ARG A 67 10.51 -11.15 -11.44
CA ARG A 67 11.19 -12.03 -10.46
C ARG A 67 11.03 -13.51 -10.80
N LEU A 68 9.84 -13.92 -11.22
CA LEU A 68 9.62 -15.31 -11.64
C LEU A 68 10.38 -15.63 -12.93
N GLY A 69 10.35 -14.72 -13.91
CA GLY A 69 11.02 -14.89 -15.19
C GLY A 69 12.51 -15.14 -15.03
N ILE A 70 13.21 -14.33 -14.22
CA ILE A 70 14.65 -14.53 -14.01
C ILE A 70 14.97 -15.81 -13.23
N THR A 71 14.13 -16.17 -12.26
CA THR A 71 14.32 -17.39 -11.48
C THR A 71 14.13 -18.64 -12.34
N ALA A 72 13.19 -18.60 -13.30
CA ALA A 72 12.96 -19.69 -14.24
C ALA A 72 14.14 -19.92 -15.20
N VAL A 73 14.89 -18.88 -15.55
CA VAL A 73 16.05 -18.98 -16.46
C VAL A 73 17.39 -19.17 -15.73
N PHE A 74 17.41 -19.18 -14.40
CA PHE A 74 18.63 -19.44 -13.61
C PHE A 74 19.36 -20.73 -14.02
N PRO A 75 18.69 -21.89 -14.23
CA PRO A 75 19.39 -23.10 -14.66
C PRO A 75 20.08 -22.96 -16.03
N ALA A 76 19.47 -22.23 -16.96
CA ALA A 76 20.05 -21.96 -18.27
C ALA A 76 21.26 -21.01 -18.15
N MET A 77 21.12 -19.91 -17.42
CA MET A 77 22.23 -18.99 -17.16
C MET A 77 23.39 -19.65 -16.44
N GLN A 78 23.11 -20.57 -15.52
CA GLN A 78 24.14 -21.33 -14.81
C GLN A 78 24.98 -22.17 -15.78
N LYS A 79 24.33 -22.83 -16.74
CA LYS A 79 25.00 -23.63 -17.77
C LYS A 79 25.80 -22.76 -18.74
N ASP A 80 25.23 -21.66 -19.22
CA ASP A 80 25.82 -20.82 -20.26
C ASP A 80 27.00 -19.97 -19.75
N LEU A 81 26.94 -19.52 -18.49
CA LEU A 81 27.99 -18.71 -17.86
C LEU A 81 28.94 -19.52 -16.96
N GLY A 82 28.73 -20.84 -16.84
CA GLY A 82 29.53 -21.71 -15.97
C GLY A 82 29.46 -21.33 -14.49
N LEU A 83 28.30 -20.88 -14.02
CA LEU A 83 28.11 -20.47 -12.63
C LEU A 83 27.96 -21.71 -11.72
N SER A 84 28.37 -21.56 -10.47
CA SER A 84 28.10 -22.51 -9.40
C SER A 84 26.74 -22.25 -8.74
N ASP A 85 26.19 -23.26 -8.08
CA ASP A 85 24.92 -23.15 -7.33
C ASP A 85 24.97 -22.04 -6.28
N SER A 86 26.13 -21.84 -5.64
CA SER A 86 26.33 -20.78 -4.65
C SER A 86 26.23 -19.38 -5.27
N GLN A 87 26.76 -19.18 -6.48
CA GLN A 87 26.69 -17.92 -7.20
C GLN A 87 25.26 -17.59 -7.64
N VAL A 88 24.50 -18.58 -8.10
CA VAL A 88 23.07 -18.43 -8.41
C VAL A 88 22.28 -18.10 -7.13
N GLY A 89 22.61 -18.75 -6.01
CA GLY A 89 22.07 -18.42 -4.69
C GLY A 89 22.30 -16.95 -4.32
N VAL A 90 23.52 -16.45 -4.46
CA VAL A 90 23.87 -15.03 -4.21
C VAL A 90 23.06 -14.09 -5.10
N ALA A 91 22.93 -14.38 -6.40
CA ALA A 91 22.11 -13.60 -7.33
C ALA A 91 20.61 -13.62 -6.96
N GLY A 92 20.12 -14.74 -6.42
CA GLY A 92 18.78 -14.86 -5.85
C GLY A 92 18.59 -13.95 -4.64
N SER A 93 19.49 -14.06 -3.65
CA SER A 93 19.44 -13.36 -2.36
C SER A 93 19.69 -11.85 -2.45
N ALA A 94 20.37 -11.37 -3.50
CA ALA A 94 20.66 -9.95 -3.69
C ALA A 94 19.40 -9.06 -3.66
N VAL A 95 18.25 -9.56 -4.14
CA VAL A 95 16.97 -8.84 -4.05
C VAL A 95 16.57 -8.57 -2.61
N LEU A 96 16.66 -9.59 -1.75
CA LEU A 96 16.30 -9.50 -0.34
C LEU A 96 17.22 -8.51 0.38
N LEU A 97 18.51 -8.53 0.08
CA LEU A 97 19.45 -7.56 0.63
C LEU A 97 19.09 -6.12 0.23
N GLY A 98 18.80 -5.88 -1.05
CA GLY A 98 18.36 -4.57 -1.53
C GLY A 98 17.08 -4.10 -0.85
N MET A 99 16.08 -4.97 -0.73
CA MET A 99 14.82 -4.66 -0.04
C MET A 99 15.06 -4.31 1.43
N THR A 100 15.76 -5.16 2.17
CA THR A 100 15.95 -5.00 3.62
C THR A 100 16.72 -3.73 3.98
N VAL A 101 17.75 -3.39 3.22
CA VAL A 101 18.55 -2.18 3.50
C VAL A 101 17.75 -0.91 3.20
N PHE A 102 16.94 -0.92 2.13
CA PHE A 102 16.32 0.30 1.61
C PHE A 102 14.85 0.48 2.03
N VAL A 103 14.23 -0.51 2.68
CA VAL A 103 12.82 -0.40 3.13
C VAL A 103 12.63 0.77 4.08
N LEU A 104 13.55 1.01 5.02
CA LEU A 104 13.41 2.13 5.95
C LEU A 104 13.59 3.50 5.26
N PRO A 105 14.68 3.74 4.49
CA PRO A 105 14.85 4.97 3.74
C PRO A 105 13.67 5.33 2.82
N PHE A 106 13.18 4.38 2.02
CA PHE A 106 12.08 4.68 1.09
C PHE A 106 10.74 4.85 1.80
N SER A 107 10.48 4.13 2.89
CA SER A 107 9.27 4.34 3.69
C SER A 107 9.27 5.75 4.27
N PHE A 108 10.39 6.18 4.84
CA PHE A 108 10.54 7.53 5.37
C PHE A 108 10.40 8.61 4.29
N LEU A 109 11.01 8.39 3.11
CA LEU A 109 10.90 9.30 1.97
C LEU A 109 9.45 9.45 1.48
N ALA A 110 8.69 8.36 1.47
CA ALA A 110 7.29 8.37 1.07
C ALA A 110 6.35 9.01 2.13
N ASP A 111 6.68 8.84 3.41
CA ASP A 111 5.88 9.36 4.52
C ASP A 111 6.07 10.86 4.71
N LYS A 112 7.31 11.36 4.69
CA LYS A 112 7.60 12.80 4.83
C LYS A 112 7.49 13.57 3.52
N GLY A 113 7.72 12.90 2.40
CA GLY A 113 7.74 13.51 1.08
C GLY A 113 6.44 13.26 0.29
N SER A 114 6.62 13.04 -1.01
CA SER A 114 5.52 12.68 -1.92
C SER A 114 5.57 11.20 -2.23
N LYS A 115 4.51 10.48 -1.85
CA LYS A 115 4.32 9.07 -2.19
C LYS A 115 4.45 8.82 -3.70
N LYS A 116 3.99 9.76 -4.55
CA LYS A 116 4.13 9.70 -6.02
C LYS A 116 5.60 9.74 -6.45
N HIS A 117 6.41 10.64 -5.88
CA HIS A 117 7.83 10.72 -6.21
C HIS A 117 8.59 9.48 -5.72
N ALA A 118 8.24 8.96 -4.54
CA ALA A 118 8.82 7.72 -4.04
C ALA A 118 8.53 6.54 -4.97
N VAL A 119 7.27 6.37 -5.41
CA VAL A 119 6.87 5.35 -6.39
C VAL A 119 7.64 5.49 -7.70
N ASN A 120 7.71 6.70 -8.27
CA ASN A 120 8.43 6.92 -9.53
C ASN A 120 9.92 6.57 -9.42
N LEU A 121 10.59 6.97 -8.33
CA LEU A 121 11.99 6.66 -8.10
C LEU A 121 12.22 5.14 -7.95
N MET A 122 11.37 4.49 -7.16
CA MET A 122 11.38 3.04 -6.98
C MET A 122 11.20 2.29 -8.30
N SER A 123 10.19 2.66 -9.10
CA SER A 123 9.95 2.06 -10.41
C SER A 123 11.08 2.32 -11.42
N ALA A 124 11.73 3.48 -11.38
CA ALA A 124 12.88 3.77 -12.22
C ALA A 124 14.09 2.90 -11.87
N VAL A 125 14.42 2.79 -10.57
CA VAL A 125 15.51 1.94 -10.08
C VAL A 125 15.25 0.46 -10.42
N TRP A 126 14.00 0.01 -10.26
CA TRP A 126 13.56 -1.32 -10.66
C TRP A 126 13.79 -1.57 -12.16
N GLY A 127 13.35 -0.64 -13.02
CA GLY A 127 13.52 -0.76 -14.47
C GLY A 127 14.98 -0.87 -14.90
N VAL A 128 15.86 -0.04 -14.31
CA VAL A 128 17.31 -0.13 -14.55
C VAL A 128 17.85 -1.49 -14.11
N GLY A 129 17.43 -1.99 -12.94
CA GLY A 129 17.80 -3.32 -12.45
C GLY A 129 17.38 -4.43 -13.41
N CYS A 130 16.17 -4.36 -13.97
CA CYS A 130 15.69 -5.30 -14.98
C CYS A 130 16.52 -5.24 -16.27
N THR A 131 16.86 -4.04 -16.76
CA THR A 131 17.72 -3.89 -17.95
C THR A 131 19.11 -4.48 -17.71
N LEU A 132 19.73 -4.23 -16.55
CA LEU A 132 21.02 -4.82 -16.18
C LEU A 132 20.94 -6.35 -16.11
N CYS A 133 19.85 -6.89 -15.58
CA CYS A 133 19.61 -8.33 -15.57
C CYS A 133 19.40 -8.91 -16.97
N GLY A 134 18.87 -8.14 -17.92
CA GLY A 134 18.66 -8.57 -19.31
C GLY A 134 19.93 -8.52 -20.17
N LEU A 135 20.91 -7.68 -19.84
CA LEU A 135 22.18 -7.52 -20.56
C LEU A 135 23.21 -8.61 -20.19
N VAL A 136 22.74 -9.83 -19.95
CA VAL A 136 23.45 -10.94 -19.33
C VAL A 136 24.81 -11.20 -19.98
N SER A 137 25.88 -10.96 -19.23
CA SER A 137 27.25 -11.24 -19.68
C SER A 137 28.17 -11.80 -18.58
N HIS A 138 27.88 -11.53 -17.30
CA HIS A 138 28.66 -12.06 -16.17
C HIS A 138 27.92 -11.88 -14.83
N LEU A 139 28.29 -12.67 -13.82
CA LEU A 139 27.64 -12.75 -12.49
C LEU A 139 27.44 -11.38 -11.83
N PHE A 140 28.44 -10.51 -11.92
CA PHE A 140 28.40 -9.20 -11.27
C PHE A 140 27.21 -8.35 -11.73
N LEU A 141 26.94 -8.29 -13.04
CA LEU A 141 25.79 -7.55 -13.57
C LEU A 141 24.46 -8.15 -13.13
N ILE A 142 24.37 -9.47 -13.05
CA ILE A 142 23.19 -10.15 -12.54
C ILE A 142 22.98 -9.76 -11.08
N VAL A 143 23.99 -9.89 -10.22
CA VAL A 143 23.89 -9.55 -8.79
C VAL A 143 23.55 -8.07 -8.59
N LEU A 144 24.20 -7.17 -9.32
CA LEU A 144 23.93 -5.73 -9.25
C LEU A 144 22.50 -5.41 -9.70
N GLY A 145 22.07 -5.95 -10.84
CA GLY A 145 20.72 -5.77 -11.35
C GLY A 145 19.68 -6.29 -10.37
N ARG A 146 19.91 -7.47 -9.78
CA ARG A 146 19.04 -8.08 -8.75
C ARG A 146 18.98 -7.23 -7.48
N PHE A 147 20.11 -6.68 -7.05
CA PHE A 147 20.15 -5.75 -5.93
C PHE A 147 19.33 -4.49 -6.21
N MET A 148 19.49 -3.87 -7.38
CA MET A 148 18.69 -2.71 -7.80
C MET A 148 17.19 -3.02 -7.89
N VAL A 149 16.81 -4.20 -8.39
CA VAL A 149 15.43 -4.67 -8.32
C VAL A 149 14.94 -4.75 -6.86
N GLY A 150 15.79 -5.18 -5.93
CA GLY A 150 15.47 -5.15 -4.50
C GLY A 150 15.21 -3.73 -3.97
N ILE A 151 16.09 -2.79 -4.30
CA ILE A 151 15.94 -1.37 -3.93
C ILE A 151 14.61 -0.80 -4.45
N GLY A 152 14.31 -1.03 -5.72
CA GLY A 152 13.10 -0.52 -6.38
C GLY A 152 11.80 -1.07 -5.80
N ASN A 153 11.84 -2.13 -4.99
CA ASN A 153 10.67 -2.74 -4.38
C ASN A 153 10.59 -2.59 -2.88
N ALA A 154 11.57 -1.95 -2.25
CA ALA A 154 11.77 -2.01 -0.81
C ALA A 154 10.54 -1.56 -0.01
N SER A 155 9.86 -0.49 -0.45
CA SER A 155 8.66 0.06 0.22
C SER A 155 7.44 0.14 -0.69
N TYR A 156 7.46 -0.53 -1.83
CA TYR A 156 6.45 -0.34 -2.86
C TYR A 156 5.04 -0.75 -2.38
N ALA A 157 4.93 -1.90 -1.72
CA ALA A 157 3.66 -2.41 -1.20
C ALA A 157 3.02 -1.50 -0.13
N PRO A 158 3.70 -1.14 0.98
CA PRO A 158 3.10 -0.27 2.01
C PRO A 158 2.78 1.15 1.47
N VAL A 159 3.62 1.71 0.59
CA VAL A 159 3.37 3.02 0.00
C VAL A 159 2.15 2.99 -0.94
N SER A 160 2.02 1.95 -1.76
CA SER A 160 0.86 1.77 -2.66
C SER A 160 -0.43 1.63 -1.87
N VAL A 161 -0.44 0.81 -0.82
CA VAL A 161 -1.61 0.66 0.06
C VAL A 161 -1.96 1.99 0.73
N SER A 162 -0.97 2.74 1.22
CA SER A 162 -1.17 4.06 1.81
C SER A 162 -1.78 5.07 0.82
N MET A 163 -1.35 5.05 -0.46
CA MET A 163 -1.94 5.89 -1.49
C MET A 163 -3.40 5.49 -1.78
N LEU A 164 -3.66 4.20 -1.95
CA LEU A 164 -5.01 3.70 -2.25
C LEU A 164 -6.01 3.98 -1.13
N THR A 165 -5.61 3.78 0.13
CA THR A 165 -6.46 4.06 1.30
C THR A 165 -6.68 5.56 1.50
N SER A 166 -5.73 6.40 1.12
CA SER A 166 -5.89 7.87 1.16
C SER A 166 -6.90 8.40 0.14
N TRP A 167 -7.12 7.67 -0.96
CA TRP A 167 -8.04 8.05 -2.04
C TRP A 167 -9.44 7.47 -1.90
N THR A 168 -9.63 6.54 -0.97
CA THR A 168 -10.85 5.73 -0.87
C THR A 168 -11.44 5.80 0.53
N ARG A 169 -12.76 5.66 0.59
CA ARG A 169 -13.47 5.60 1.86
C ARG A 169 -13.04 4.39 2.68
N ARG A 170 -13.02 4.53 4.00
CA ARG A 170 -12.58 3.47 4.92
C ARG A 170 -13.41 2.19 4.73
N SER A 171 -14.70 2.34 4.49
CA SER A 171 -15.64 1.25 4.15
C SER A 171 -15.24 0.42 2.91
N ARG A 172 -14.41 0.97 2.00
CA ARG A 172 -13.97 0.31 0.77
C ARG A 172 -12.52 -0.17 0.80
N TRP A 173 -11.77 0.08 1.86
CA TRP A 173 -10.35 -0.29 1.95
C TRP A 173 -10.15 -1.79 1.71
N GLY A 174 -10.97 -2.65 2.31
CA GLY A 174 -10.87 -4.10 2.14
C GLY A 174 -10.97 -4.53 0.66
N SER A 175 -11.96 -4.02 -0.07
CA SER A 175 -12.13 -4.35 -1.49
C SER A 175 -11.01 -3.82 -2.36
N VAL A 176 -10.54 -2.59 -2.11
CA VAL A 176 -9.49 -1.94 -2.91
C VAL A 176 -8.14 -2.59 -2.66
N ILE A 177 -7.78 -2.86 -1.40
CA ILE A 177 -6.56 -3.59 -1.05
C ILE A 177 -6.62 -5.03 -1.56
N GLY A 178 -7.78 -5.69 -1.45
CA GLY A 178 -7.98 -7.04 -2.01
C GLY A 178 -7.78 -7.08 -3.52
N ALA A 179 -8.36 -6.14 -4.26
CA ALA A 179 -8.17 -6.02 -5.71
C ALA A 179 -6.73 -5.65 -6.09
N TYR A 180 -6.01 -4.89 -5.24
CA TYR A 180 -4.60 -4.62 -5.45
C TYR A 180 -3.74 -5.88 -5.22
N ASN A 181 -4.02 -6.63 -4.16
CA ASN A 181 -3.30 -7.86 -3.83
C ASN A 181 -3.57 -9.01 -4.79
N SER A 182 -4.70 -9.01 -5.52
CA SER A 182 -4.96 -10.00 -6.57
C SER A 182 -3.99 -9.91 -7.76
N ALA A 183 -3.15 -8.87 -7.82
CA ALA A 183 -2.02 -8.82 -8.74
C ALA A 183 -0.98 -9.93 -8.46
N LEU A 184 -0.91 -10.41 -7.22
CA LEU A 184 -0.12 -11.58 -6.87
C LEU A 184 -0.94 -12.83 -7.27
N PRO A 185 -0.39 -13.73 -8.09
CA PRO A 185 -1.01 -15.02 -8.34
C PRO A 185 -1.21 -15.75 -7.02
N ALA A 186 -2.43 -16.22 -6.77
CA ALA A 186 -2.70 -17.13 -5.67
C ALA A 186 -1.95 -18.44 -5.95
N PHE A 187 -1.02 -18.80 -5.07
CA PHE A 187 -0.43 -20.13 -5.02
C PHE A 187 -1.29 -21.03 -4.14
#